data_AF-A0A5C6UVB6-F1
#
_entry.id   AF-A0A5C6UVB6-F1
#
_cell.length_a   1.000
_cell.length_b   1.000
_cell.length_c   1.000
_cell.angle_alpha   90.00
_cell.angle_beta   90.00
_cell.angle_gamma   90.00
#
_symmetry.space_group_name_H-M   'P 1'
#
loop_
_entity.id
_entity.type
_entity.pdbx_description
1 polymer ?
#
loop_
_entity_poly.entity_id
_entity_poly.type
_entity_poly.pdbx_seq_one_letter_code
_entity_poly.pdbx_strand_id
1 'polypeptide(L)'
;MAWAQDPKPAEELVGEQAREEALLAAASEIAVQVANIRGLELLAEIPKGVKDREALRTMLIEQLHNEIPEEVFLAEEQMFKRLGIFEPEVNYRQLMLDLLTEQIAGFYDQSAKELYIMVGLPEQLQYSAMAHEIFHAIQDQHFDIGALLAPFTSQENGDFALARMALIEGDATVLMIDYVLYESGTLPAGRALSVADVPMITATLLEMNTEELAATEGMGTPGMMGMGESAVPSLTDSVLGSAPRIVRDLLLFPYIEGMRFVLRARANRNWSDVDAIYADAPVSTTQILHPERYFAGELPIDVQFDAAEALGGYEPIFDSVLGELQIRSWLATHTDRYEGIPDPGESAAGWRGDRLLGYRNDSGEVVAVHVSSWENEDEAREFASAQVAIAEARYEAGATHQSGEHGESWCLRHGPNTDGERVYIERWGDLVLLIDGAPSSLGETGVERDPTTYLARDAVWNTLSRVHFEAALAAREANKDAEEEQSDEVSAEGAPADNDLRETR
;
A
#
# COMPACT_ATOMS: atom_id res chain seq x y z
N MET A 1 -41.61 13.44 2.02
CA MET A 1 -41.95 14.77 1.46
C MET A 1 -40.72 15.24 0.73
N ALA A 2 -40.84 15.50 -0.57
CA ALA A 2 -39.74 15.95 -1.41
C ALA A 2 -39.29 17.34 -0.96
N TRP A 3 -38.01 17.49 -0.60
CA TRP A 3 -37.38 18.80 -0.51
C TRP A 3 -36.96 19.18 -1.92
N ALA A 4 -37.80 19.98 -2.58
CA ALA A 4 -37.37 20.76 -3.72
C ALA A 4 -36.27 21.71 -3.24
N GLN A 5 -35.06 21.52 -3.73
CA GLN A 5 -34.01 22.53 -3.64
C GLN A 5 -34.55 23.79 -4.33
N ASP A 6 -34.60 24.91 -3.60
CA ASP A 6 -34.92 26.20 -4.20
C ASP A 6 -33.92 26.45 -5.35
N PRO A 7 -34.38 26.87 -6.55
CA PRO A 7 -33.48 27.12 -7.66
C PRO A 7 -32.49 28.22 -7.28
N LYS A 8 -31.19 27.90 -7.35
CA LYS A 8 -30.11 28.88 -7.12
C LYS A 8 -30.34 30.13 -8.00
N PRO A 9 -30.14 31.35 -7.47
CA PRO A 9 -30.23 32.59 -8.24
C PRO A 9 -29.39 32.54 -9.51
N ALA A 10 -29.91 33.10 -10.62
CA ALA A 10 -29.22 33.10 -11.91
C ALA A 10 -27.84 33.77 -11.89
N GLU A 11 -27.60 34.76 -11.03
CA GLU A 11 -26.28 35.40 -10.86
C GLU A 11 -25.28 34.49 -10.13
N GLU A 12 -25.75 33.64 -9.21
CA GLU A 12 -24.93 32.66 -8.50
C GLU A 12 -24.54 31.50 -9.44
N LEU A 13 -25.47 31.06 -10.29
CA LEU A 13 -25.21 30.06 -11.35
C LEU A 13 -24.21 30.57 -12.40
N VAL A 14 -24.29 31.84 -12.81
CA VAL A 14 -23.33 32.45 -13.74
C VAL A 14 -21.94 32.58 -13.10
N GLY A 15 -21.87 32.84 -11.79
CA GLY A 15 -20.62 32.87 -11.03
C GLY A 15 -19.99 31.47 -10.85
N GLU A 16 -20.80 30.45 -10.56
CA GLU A 16 -20.36 29.05 -10.47
C GLU A 16 -19.81 28.56 -11.82
N GLN A 17 -20.55 28.78 -12.91
CA GLN A 17 -20.13 28.35 -14.24
C GLN A 17 -18.83 29.03 -14.70
N ALA A 18 -18.68 30.33 -14.44
CA ALA A 18 -17.43 31.04 -14.74
C ALA A 18 -16.23 30.52 -13.92
N ARG A 19 -16.46 30.10 -12.67
CA ARG A 19 -15.43 29.51 -11.81
C ARG A 19 -15.03 28.12 -12.31
N GLU A 20 -15.99 27.30 -12.73
CA GLU A 20 -15.73 25.98 -13.33
C GLU A 20 -14.91 26.13 -14.62
N GLU A 21 -15.31 27.03 -15.52
CA GLU A 21 -14.59 27.31 -16.76
C GLU A 21 -13.15 27.80 -16.49
N ALA A 22 -12.95 28.63 -15.46
CA ALA A 22 -11.63 29.08 -15.05
C ALA A 22 -10.75 27.94 -14.53
N LEU A 23 -11.30 27.03 -13.72
CA LEU A 23 -10.57 25.85 -13.23
C LEU A 23 -10.18 24.90 -14.37
N LEU A 24 -11.09 24.65 -15.32
CA LEU A 24 -10.81 23.82 -16.50
C LEU A 24 -9.73 24.43 -17.40
N ALA A 25 -9.76 25.76 -17.58
CA ALA A 25 -8.74 26.49 -18.31
C ALA A 25 -7.39 26.40 -17.60
N ALA A 26 -7.35 26.66 -16.29
CA ALA A 26 -6.14 26.54 -15.48
C ALA A 26 -5.56 25.12 -15.52
N ALA A 27 -6.39 24.09 -15.39
CA ALA A 27 -5.97 22.70 -15.52
C ALA A 27 -5.39 22.38 -16.91
N SER A 28 -5.76 23.12 -17.95
CA SER A 28 -5.20 22.94 -19.30
C SER A 28 -3.85 23.65 -19.46
N GLU A 29 -3.68 24.80 -18.83
CA GLU A 29 -2.38 25.49 -18.74
C GLU A 29 -1.39 24.68 -17.90
N ILE A 30 -1.82 24.17 -16.74
CA ILE A 30 -1.01 23.35 -15.84
C ILE A 30 -0.55 22.08 -16.55
N ALA A 31 -1.40 21.42 -17.33
CA ALA A 31 -1.01 20.24 -18.13
C ALA A 31 0.20 20.50 -19.02
N VAL A 32 0.26 21.68 -19.65
CA VAL A 32 1.43 22.07 -20.45
C VAL A 32 2.63 22.36 -19.56
N GLN A 33 2.44 23.01 -18.42
CA GLN A 33 3.54 23.31 -17.49
C GLN A 33 4.15 22.03 -16.89
N VAL A 34 3.35 21.12 -16.35
CA VAL A 34 3.85 19.89 -15.72
C VAL A 34 4.53 18.96 -16.73
N ALA A 35 3.98 18.86 -17.95
CA ALA A 35 4.61 18.16 -19.07
C ALA A 35 6.02 18.73 -19.36
N ASN A 36 6.14 20.06 -19.41
CA ASN A 36 7.42 20.73 -19.66
C ASN A 36 8.41 20.59 -18.50
N ILE A 37 7.95 20.68 -17.24
CA ILE A 37 8.81 20.54 -16.05
C ILE A 37 9.42 19.14 -16.01
N ARG A 38 8.58 18.10 -16.19
CA ARG A 38 9.03 16.70 -16.14
C ARG A 38 9.78 16.26 -17.40
N GLY A 39 9.49 16.91 -18.53
CA GLY A 39 9.99 16.52 -19.85
C GLY A 39 9.23 15.36 -20.50
N LEU A 40 7.98 15.13 -20.10
CA LEU A 40 7.08 14.13 -20.68
C LEU A 40 5.99 14.83 -21.49
N GLU A 41 5.90 14.54 -22.79
CA GLU A 41 4.92 15.18 -23.68
C GLU A 41 3.49 14.77 -23.33
N LEU A 42 2.54 15.70 -23.46
CA LEU A 42 1.12 15.36 -23.37
C LEU A 42 0.69 14.66 -24.67
N LEU A 43 0.53 13.34 -24.64
CA LEU A 43 0.24 12.50 -25.83
C LEU A 43 -1.22 12.61 -26.27
N ALA A 44 -2.13 12.77 -25.32
CA ALA A 44 -3.56 12.92 -25.56
C ALA A 44 -4.17 13.98 -24.65
N GLU A 45 -5.25 14.62 -25.11
CA GLU A 45 -6.07 15.49 -24.25
C GLU A 45 -6.61 14.67 -23.07
N ILE A 46 -6.51 15.24 -21.87
CA ILE A 46 -7.03 14.64 -20.63
C ILE A 46 -8.47 15.14 -20.49
N PRO A 47 -9.50 14.29 -20.56
CA PRO A 47 -10.87 14.64 -20.18
C PRO A 47 -10.90 15.16 -18.74
N LYS A 48 -11.66 16.23 -18.48
CA LYS A 48 -11.70 16.86 -17.15
C LYS A 48 -13.13 17.23 -16.78
N GLY A 49 -13.50 16.96 -15.54
CA GLY A 49 -14.77 17.36 -14.94
C GLY A 49 -14.54 18.12 -13.65
N VAL A 50 -15.41 19.09 -13.36
CA VAL A 50 -15.44 19.77 -12.05
C VAL A 50 -16.54 19.17 -11.20
N LYS A 51 -16.23 18.88 -9.93
CA LYS A 51 -17.14 18.27 -8.96
C LYS A 51 -16.99 18.91 -7.59
N ASP A 52 -18.06 18.92 -6.81
CA ASP A 52 -17.97 19.26 -5.39
C ASP A 52 -17.51 18.06 -4.56
N ARG A 53 -17.18 18.31 -3.29
CA ARG A 53 -16.65 17.30 -2.36
C ARG A 53 -17.62 16.12 -2.14
N GLU A 54 -18.92 16.38 -2.09
CA GLU A 54 -19.94 15.35 -1.86
C GLU A 54 -20.11 14.43 -3.08
N ALA A 55 -20.08 15.01 -4.29
CA ALA A 55 -20.12 14.25 -5.52
C ALA A 55 -18.87 13.36 -5.66
N LEU A 56 -17.68 13.92 -5.40
CA LEU A 56 -16.43 13.14 -5.43
C LEU A 56 -16.42 12.02 -4.38
N ARG A 57 -16.89 12.31 -3.16
CA ARG A 57 -17.07 11.31 -2.10
C ARG A 57 -17.97 10.16 -2.56
N THR A 58 -19.09 10.48 -3.20
CA THR A 58 -20.03 9.46 -3.69
C THR A 58 -19.38 8.58 -4.75
N MET A 59 -18.66 9.18 -5.70
CA MET A 59 -17.94 8.45 -6.74
C MET A 59 -16.87 7.53 -6.16
N LEU A 60 -16.07 8.01 -5.20
CA LEU A 60 -15.02 7.22 -4.57
C LEU A 60 -15.58 6.04 -3.76
N ILE A 61 -16.70 6.23 -3.06
CA ILE A 61 -17.41 5.15 -2.36
C ILE A 61 -17.88 4.08 -3.36
N GLU A 62 -18.48 4.50 -4.47
CA GLU A 62 -18.98 3.59 -5.51
C GLU A 62 -17.82 2.83 -6.18
N GLN A 63 -16.73 3.52 -6.49
CA GLN A 63 -15.52 2.91 -7.04
C GLN A 63 -14.95 1.86 -6.09
N LEU A 64 -14.79 2.19 -4.80
CA LEU A 64 -14.29 1.25 -3.81
C LEU A 64 -15.17 -0.01 -3.70
N HIS A 65 -16.49 0.15 -3.80
CA HIS A 65 -17.43 -0.99 -3.77
C HIS A 65 -17.35 -1.86 -5.02
N ASN A 66 -17.01 -1.26 -6.17
CA ASN A 66 -16.94 -1.95 -7.45
C ASN A 66 -15.57 -2.64 -7.65
N GLU A 67 -14.50 -2.08 -7.11
CA GLU A 67 -13.13 -2.56 -7.32
C GLU A 67 -12.69 -3.58 -6.27
N ILE A 68 -13.10 -3.41 -5.00
CA ILE A 68 -12.65 -4.27 -3.89
C ILE A 68 -13.86 -5.05 -3.33
N PRO A 69 -13.87 -6.40 -3.45
CA PRO A 69 -14.91 -7.23 -2.86
C PRO A 69 -14.99 -7.08 -1.34
N GLU A 70 -16.20 -7.14 -0.79
CA GLU A 70 -16.42 -7.01 0.66
C GLU A 70 -15.67 -8.09 1.45
N GLU A 71 -15.53 -9.28 0.88
CA GLU A 71 -14.80 -10.39 1.49
C GLU A 71 -13.32 -10.07 1.73
N VAL A 72 -12.70 -9.24 0.88
CA VAL A 72 -11.30 -8.81 1.02
C VAL A 72 -11.15 -7.90 2.24
N PHE A 73 -12.02 -6.89 2.38
CA PHE A 73 -12.04 -6.02 3.56
C PHE A 73 -12.24 -6.80 4.86
N LEU A 74 -13.16 -7.78 4.85
CA LEU A 74 -13.43 -8.61 6.02
C LEU A 74 -12.25 -9.50 6.38
N ALA A 75 -11.56 -10.08 5.40
CA ALA A 75 -10.39 -10.91 5.63
C ALA A 75 -9.23 -10.10 6.20
N GLU A 76 -8.95 -8.92 5.64
CA GLU A 76 -7.89 -8.03 6.13
C GLU A 76 -8.20 -7.50 7.53
N GLU A 77 -9.44 -7.06 7.80
CA GLU A 77 -9.86 -6.63 9.13
C GLU A 77 -9.64 -7.74 10.17
N GLN A 78 -10.03 -8.97 9.84
CA GLN A 78 -9.87 -10.13 10.72
C GLN A 78 -8.40 -10.45 10.97
N MET A 79 -7.54 -10.36 9.96
CA MET A 79 -6.11 -10.56 10.10
C MET A 79 -5.44 -9.47 10.92
N PHE A 80 -5.74 -8.20 10.68
CA PHE A 80 -5.18 -7.09 11.44
C PHE A 80 -5.65 -7.12 12.90
N LYS A 81 -6.87 -7.56 13.18
CA LYS A 81 -7.31 -7.84 14.57
C LYS A 81 -6.55 -9.02 15.18
N ARG A 82 -6.37 -10.13 14.45
CA ARG A 82 -5.57 -11.29 14.92
C ARG A 82 -4.13 -10.89 15.25
N LEU A 83 -3.50 -10.06 14.44
CA LEU A 83 -2.11 -9.62 14.64
C LEU A 83 -1.95 -8.49 15.68
N GLY A 84 -3.05 -8.04 16.31
CA GLY A 84 -3.01 -6.96 17.30
C GLY A 84 -2.76 -5.57 16.70
N ILE A 85 -2.91 -5.43 15.38
CA ILE A 85 -2.78 -4.17 14.67
C ILE A 85 -4.01 -3.28 14.94
N PHE A 86 -5.20 -3.86 14.88
CA PHE A 86 -6.45 -3.18 15.17
C PHE A 86 -7.04 -3.61 16.51
N GLU A 87 -7.59 -2.64 17.23
CA GLU A 87 -8.47 -2.93 18.36
C GLU A 87 -9.73 -3.66 17.86
N PRO A 88 -10.35 -4.53 18.69
CA PRO A 88 -11.53 -5.31 18.29
C PRO A 88 -12.70 -4.46 17.76
N GLU A 89 -12.84 -3.22 18.24
CA GLU A 89 -13.92 -2.30 17.91
C GLU A 89 -13.69 -1.50 16.62
N VAL A 90 -12.49 -1.51 16.05
CA VAL A 90 -12.21 -0.80 14.79
C VAL A 90 -13.05 -1.40 13.67
N ASN A 91 -13.76 -0.55 12.94
CA ASN A 91 -14.41 -0.90 11.68
C ASN A 91 -13.47 -0.47 10.54
N TYR A 92 -12.82 -1.46 9.92
CA TYR A 92 -11.75 -1.17 8.98
C TYR A 92 -12.26 -0.49 7.71
N ARG A 93 -13.37 -0.99 7.17
CA ARG A 93 -14.01 -0.42 5.98
C ARG A 93 -14.40 1.04 6.17
N GLN A 94 -15.04 1.37 7.30
CA GLN A 94 -15.43 2.73 7.62
C GLN A 94 -14.21 3.64 7.82
N LEU A 95 -13.17 3.13 8.50
CA LEU A 95 -11.91 3.84 8.65
C LEU A 95 -11.30 4.19 7.29
N MET A 96 -11.21 3.23 6.37
CA MET A 96 -10.68 3.47 5.02
C MET A 96 -11.53 4.47 4.23
N LEU A 97 -12.86 4.38 4.33
CA LEU A 97 -13.75 5.35 3.70
C LEU A 97 -13.57 6.77 4.27
N ASP A 98 -13.42 6.90 5.58
CA ASP A 98 -13.22 8.20 6.23
C ASP A 98 -11.86 8.79 5.83
N LEU A 99 -10.81 7.97 5.74
CA LEU A 99 -9.48 8.40 5.28
C LEU A 99 -9.49 8.86 3.82
N LEU A 100 -10.01 8.03 2.92
CA LEU A 100 -10.08 8.34 1.49
C LEU A 100 -10.89 9.60 1.20
N THR A 101 -11.96 9.85 1.97
CA THR A 101 -12.81 11.05 1.81
C THR A 101 -12.24 12.30 2.51
N GLU A 102 -11.42 12.14 3.54
CA GLU A 102 -10.69 13.24 4.16
C GLU A 102 -9.64 13.82 3.20
N GLN A 103 -8.95 12.97 2.45
CA GLN A 103 -7.83 13.33 1.57
C GLN A 103 -8.22 13.92 0.21
N ILE A 104 -9.52 14.01 -0.09
CA ILE A 104 -9.97 14.38 -1.43
C ILE A 104 -9.71 15.85 -1.75
N ALA A 105 -8.79 16.10 -2.68
CA ALA A 105 -8.50 17.42 -3.27
C ALA A 105 -8.88 17.49 -4.77
N GLY A 106 -9.19 16.34 -5.35
CA GLY A 106 -9.28 16.03 -6.77
C GLY A 106 -8.68 14.64 -6.97
N PHE A 107 -9.01 13.95 -8.06
CA PHE A 107 -8.36 12.69 -8.39
C PHE A 107 -8.40 12.41 -9.90
N TYR A 108 -7.38 11.72 -10.40
CA TYR A 108 -7.40 11.11 -11.74
C TYR A 108 -7.95 9.68 -11.67
N ASP A 109 -9.04 9.42 -12.39
CA ASP A 109 -9.60 8.08 -12.55
C ASP A 109 -8.87 7.36 -13.68
N GLN A 110 -8.08 6.33 -13.32
CA GLN A 110 -7.30 5.54 -14.26
C GLN A 110 -8.16 4.66 -15.19
N SER A 111 -9.36 4.26 -14.74
CA SER A 111 -10.29 3.43 -15.51
C SER A 111 -11.06 4.28 -16.53
N ALA A 112 -11.57 5.43 -16.10
CA ALA A 112 -12.26 6.39 -16.96
C ALA A 112 -11.29 7.23 -17.81
N LYS A 113 -10.00 7.25 -17.46
CA LYS A 113 -8.97 8.15 -17.99
C LYS A 113 -9.40 9.62 -17.90
N GLU A 114 -10.09 9.99 -16.82
CA GLU A 114 -10.69 11.32 -16.62
C GLU A 114 -10.18 11.97 -15.32
N LEU A 115 -9.89 13.26 -15.38
CA LEU A 115 -9.51 14.06 -14.22
C LEU A 115 -10.74 14.70 -13.57
N TYR A 116 -10.95 14.47 -12.28
CA TYR A 116 -11.98 15.14 -11.51
C TYR A 116 -11.39 16.19 -10.57
N ILE A 117 -11.73 17.45 -10.81
CA ILE A 117 -11.23 18.62 -10.07
C ILE A 117 -12.24 19.00 -9.00
N MET A 118 -11.81 19.05 -7.73
CA MET A 118 -12.67 19.51 -6.65
C MET A 118 -12.80 21.03 -6.67
N VAL A 119 -14.02 21.56 -6.47
CA VAL A 119 -14.24 22.98 -6.15
C VAL A 119 -14.15 23.25 -4.66
N GLY A 120 -13.63 24.43 -4.31
CA GLY A 120 -13.71 24.96 -2.95
C GLY A 120 -12.43 24.85 -2.13
N LEU A 121 -11.30 24.49 -2.75
CA LEU A 121 -9.99 24.59 -2.11
C LEU A 121 -9.44 26.03 -2.15
N PRO A 122 -8.54 26.39 -1.21
CA PRO A 122 -7.62 27.51 -1.39
C PRO A 122 -6.93 27.44 -2.74
N GLU A 123 -6.73 28.59 -3.38
CA GLU A 123 -6.12 28.68 -4.70
C GLU A 123 -4.76 27.96 -4.78
N GLN A 124 -3.91 28.12 -3.76
CA GLN A 124 -2.58 27.49 -3.75
C GLN A 124 -2.66 25.95 -3.66
N LEU A 125 -3.55 25.41 -2.81
CA LEU A 125 -3.77 23.96 -2.71
C LEU A 125 -4.48 23.40 -3.96
N GLN A 126 -5.36 24.20 -4.57
CA GLN A 126 -6.06 23.84 -5.79
C GLN A 126 -5.06 23.60 -6.93
N TYR A 127 -4.13 24.52 -7.16
CA TYR A 127 -3.16 24.38 -8.24
C TYR A 127 -2.13 23.27 -7.99
N SER A 128 -1.67 23.09 -6.74
CA SER A 128 -0.76 21.98 -6.41
C SER A 128 -1.44 20.62 -6.59
N ALA A 129 -2.68 20.47 -6.12
CA ALA A 129 -3.45 19.23 -6.33
C ALA A 129 -3.68 18.96 -7.82
N MET A 130 -4.06 19.97 -8.61
CA MET A 130 -4.20 19.80 -10.06
C MET A 130 -2.88 19.40 -10.71
N ALA A 131 -1.74 19.99 -10.32
CA ALA A 131 -0.44 19.61 -10.87
C ALA A 131 -0.11 18.13 -10.60
N HIS A 132 -0.42 17.62 -9.40
CA HIS A 132 -0.25 16.21 -9.03
C HIS A 132 -1.15 15.29 -9.88
N GLU A 133 -2.46 15.54 -9.88
CA GLU A 133 -3.42 14.67 -10.56
C GLU A 133 -3.31 14.72 -12.09
N ILE A 134 -3.00 15.88 -12.66
CA ILE A 134 -2.74 15.98 -14.11
C ILE A 134 -1.48 15.19 -14.48
N PHE A 135 -0.49 15.15 -13.59
CA PHE A 135 0.70 14.37 -13.86
C PHE A 135 0.46 12.87 -13.79
N HIS A 136 -0.40 12.37 -12.89
CA HIS A 136 -0.86 10.98 -12.94
C HIS A 136 -1.43 10.61 -14.32
N ALA A 137 -2.22 11.51 -14.92
CA ALA A 137 -2.73 11.31 -16.27
C ALA A 137 -1.63 11.29 -17.34
N ILE A 138 -0.56 12.07 -17.19
CA ILE A 138 0.59 12.05 -18.10
C ILE A 138 1.43 10.78 -17.87
N GLN A 139 1.68 10.38 -16.62
CA GLN A 139 2.38 9.14 -16.30
C GLN A 139 1.67 7.94 -16.90
N ASP A 140 0.34 7.88 -16.79
CA ASP A 140 -0.48 6.82 -17.37
C ASP A 140 -0.35 6.76 -18.91
N GLN A 141 -0.32 7.91 -19.59
CA GLN A 141 -0.12 7.97 -21.04
C GLN A 141 1.25 7.42 -21.49
N HIS A 142 2.28 7.50 -20.66
CA HIS A 142 3.66 7.06 -21.01
C HIS A 142 4.01 5.66 -20.50
N PHE A 143 3.50 5.28 -19.34
CA PHE A 143 4.01 4.13 -18.60
C PHE A 143 2.97 3.05 -18.30
N ASP A 144 1.68 3.28 -18.62
CA ASP A 144 0.58 2.36 -18.27
C ASP A 144 0.63 1.97 -16.78
N ILE A 145 0.41 2.98 -15.91
CA ILE A 145 0.54 2.82 -14.46
C ILE A 145 -0.47 1.80 -13.89
N GLY A 146 -1.60 1.59 -14.58
CA GLY A 146 -2.56 0.53 -14.24
C GLY A 146 -1.94 -0.86 -14.41
N ALA A 147 -1.25 -1.12 -15.53
CA ALA A 147 -0.55 -2.39 -15.74
C ALA A 147 0.62 -2.59 -14.75
N LEU A 148 1.28 -1.51 -14.32
CA LEU A 148 2.32 -1.57 -13.30
C LEU A 148 1.78 -2.00 -11.94
N LEU A 149 0.63 -1.47 -11.52
CA LEU A 149 0.01 -1.79 -10.23
C LEU A 149 -0.73 -3.13 -10.22
N ALA A 150 -0.92 -3.77 -11.37
CA ALA A 150 -1.62 -5.04 -11.47
C ALA A 150 -0.99 -6.12 -10.57
N PRO A 151 -1.84 -6.93 -9.89
CA PRO A 151 -1.39 -7.88 -8.88
C PRO A 151 -0.43 -8.92 -9.47
N PHE A 152 0.45 -9.45 -8.60
CA PHE A 152 1.52 -10.36 -9.02
C PHE A 152 1.05 -11.77 -9.30
N THR A 153 0.04 -12.25 -8.57
CA THR A 153 -0.73 -13.44 -8.91
C THR A 153 -2.22 -13.10 -8.79
N SER A 154 -3.10 -14.08 -8.96
CA SER A 154 -4.52 -13.93 -8.58
C SER A 154 -4.71 -13.74 -7.06
N GLN A 155 -3.63 -13.86 -6.27
CA GLN A 155 -3.56 -13.56 -4.85
C GLN A 155 -2.69 -12.31 -4.63
N GLU A 156 -3.02 -11.57 -3.57
CA GLU A 156 -2.51 -10.23 -3.32
C GLU A 156 -1.02 -10.26 -2.92
N ASN A 157 -0.21 -9.39 -3.51
CA ASN A 157 1.15 -9.11 -3.06
C ASN A 157 1.23 -7.63 -2.68
N GLY A 158 0.88 -7.33 -1.43
CA GLY A 158 0.77 -5.96 -0.92
C GLY A 158 2.09 -5.18 -1.03
N ASP A 159 3.22 -5.79 -0.68
CA ASP A 159 4.55 -5.15 -0.77
C ASP A 159 4.92 -4.74 -2.20
N PHE A 160 4.66 -5.60 -3.18
CA PHE A 160 4.94 -5.34 -4.60
C PHE A 160 4.12 -4.17 -5.16
N ALA A 161 2.82 -4.12 -4.84
CA ALA A 161 1.95 -3.05 -5.27
C ALA A 161 2.36 -1.72 -4.61
N LEU A 162 2.66 -1.76 -3.31
CA LEU A 162 3.05 -0.58 -2.54
C LEU A 162 4.39 0.01 -3.01
N ALA A 163 5.36 -0.83 -3.37
CA ALA A 163 6.64 -0.39 -3.93
C ALA A 163 6.47 0.39 -5.25
N ARG A 164 5.61 -0.09 -6.14
CA ARG A 164 5.32 0.59 -7.42
C ARG A 164 4.50 1.84 -7.24
N MET A 165 3.52 1.80 -6.34
CA MET A 165 2.77 2.98 -5.96
C MET A 165 3.72 4.07 -5.43
N ALA A 166 4.76 3.71 -4.67
CA ALA A 166 5.76 4.67 -4.22
C ALA A 166 6.61 5.27 -5.36
N LEU A 167 6.93 4.52 -6.40
CA LEU A 167 7.56 5.11 -7.59
C LEU A 167 6.63 6.16 -8.24
N ILE A 168 5.36 5.78 -8.45
CA ILE A 168 4.36 6.60 -9.14
C ILE A 168 4.05 7.89 -8.36
N GLU A 169 3.67 7.75 -7.09
CA GLU A 169 3.35 8.86 -6.20
C GLU A 169 4.57 9.70 -5.85
N GLY A 170 5.73 9.08 -5.74
CA GLY A 170 6.99 9.76 -5.52
C GLY A 170 7.36 10.72 -6.64
N ASP A 171 7.23 10.27 -7.90
CA ASP A 171 7.52 11.09 -9.08
C ASP A 171 6.53 12.25 -9.19
N ALA A 172 5.24 11.98 -8.96
CA ALA A 172 4.21 13.01 -8.92
C ALA A 172 4.43 14.03 -7.80
N THR A 173 4.86 13.58 -6.63
CA THR A 173 5.17 14.46 -5.48
C THR A 173 6.35 15.37 -5.78
N VAL A 174 7.44 14.85 -6.38
CA VAL A 174 8.59 15.67 -6.78
C VAL A 174 8.16 16.72 -7.80
N LEU A 175 7.36 16.34 -8.80
CA LEU A 175 6.88 17.27 -9.82
C LEU A 175 5.95 18.34 -9.26
N MET A 176 5.07 17.97 -8.34
CA MET A 176 4.19 18.91 -7.64
C MET A 176 5.01 19.94 -6.86
N ILE A 177 6.06 19.51 -6.14
CA ILE A 177 6.97 20.42 -5.44
C ILE A 177 7.70 21.33 -6.43
N ASP A 178 8.18 20.79 -7.55
CA ASP A 178 8.80 21.58 -8.62
C ASP A 178 7.86 22.67 -9.12
N TYR A 179 6.62 22.32 -9.45
CA TYR A 179 5.57 23.23 -9.89
C TYR A 179 5.34 24.35 -8.87
N VAL A 180 5.11 24.03 -7.60
CA VAL A 180 4.86 25.02 -6.54
C VAL A 180 6.06 25.98 -6.38
N LEU A 181 7.28 25.46 -6.46
CA LEU A 181 8.47 26.28 -6.33
C LEU A 181 8.78 27.12 -7.57
N TYR A 182 8.37 26.71 -8.77
CA TYR A 182 8.39 27.57 -9.96
C TYR A 182 7.38 28.71 -9.86
N GLU A 183 6.13 28.40 -9.49
CA GLU A 183 5.06 29.40 -9.36
C GLU A 183 5.37 30.44 -8.27
N SER A 184 6.01 30.03 -7.17
CA SER A 184 6.50 30.98 -6.14
C SER A 184 7.75 31.77 -6.55
N GLY A 185 8.42 31.41 -7.65
CA GLY A 185 9.68 32.00 -8.10
C GLY A 185 10.91 31.59 -7.28
N THR A 186 10.78 30.57 -6.43
CA THR A 186 11.87 30.03 -5.61
C THR A 186 12.83 29.19 -6.45
N LEU A 187 12.31 28.35 -7.34
CA LEU A 187 13.11 27.67 -8.35
C LEU A 187 13.35 28.63 -9.54
N PRO A 188 14.61 28.93 -9.88
CA PRO A 188 14.91 29.84 -10.97
C PRO A 188 14.59 29.17 -12.32
N ALA A 189 13.47 29.56 -12.91
CA ALA A 189 13.03 29.11 -14.23
C ALA A 189 14.17 29.18 -15.27
N GLY A 190 14.45 28.04 -15.93
CA GLY A 190 15.49 27.92 -16.96
C GLY A 190 16.93 27.76 -16.45
N ARG A 191 17.16 27.61 -15.13
CA ARG A 191 18.48 27.31 -14.53
C ARG A 191 18.54 26.01 -13.76
N ALA A 192 17.50 25.70 -12.99
CA ALA A 192 17.25 24.37 -12.45
C ALA A 192 16.03 23.81 -13.20
N LEU A 193 16.00 22.51 -13.46
CA LEU A 193 14.83 21.83 -14.05
C LEU A 193 13.98 21.17 -12.97
N SER A 194 14.58 20.83 -11.82
CA SER A 194 13.92 20.26 -10.65
C SER A 194 14.61 20.66 -9.34
N VAL A 195 13.92 20.50 -8.21
CA VAL A 195 14.48 20.51 -6.85
C VAL A 195 15.62 19.51 -6.70
N ALA A 196 15.63 18.44 -7.50
CA ALA A 196 16.73 17.48 -7.56
C ALA A 196 18.05 18.09 -8.09
N ASP A 197 17.98 19.22 -8.82
CA ASP A 197 19.15 19.93 -9.34
C ASP A 197 19.68 21.00 -8.35
N VAL A 198 19.00 21.20 -7.21
CA VAL A 198 19.36 22.21 -6.21
C VAL A 198 19.76 21.53 -4.89
N PRO A 199 21.07 21.28 -4.65
CA PRO A 199 21.52 20.44 -3.55
C PRO A 199 21.01 20.83 -2.16
N MET A 200 20.86 22.14 -1.90
CA MET A 200 20.32 22.63 -0.62
C MET A 200 18.83 22.27 -0.41
N ILE A 201 18.02 22.32 -1.47
CA ILE A 201 16.60 21.95 -1.40
C ILE A 201 16.50 20.43 -1.30
N THR A 202 17.24 19.69 -2.14
CA THR A 202 17.27 18.22 -2.10
C THR A 202 17.67 17.71 -0.72
N ALA A 203 18.75 18.23 -0.12
CA ALA A 203 19.20 17.81 1.20
C ALA A 203 18.14 18.05 2.27
N THR A 204 17.48 19.22 2.24
CA THR A 204 16.38 19.55 3.14
C THR A 204 15.24 18.52 3.02
N LEU A 205 14.75 18.24 1.80
CA LEU A 205 13.65 17.30 1.58
C LEU A 205 13.99 15.85 2.00
N LEU A 206 15.27 15.45 1.87
CA LEU A 206 15.73 14.12 2.28
C LEU A 206 15.85 13.97 3.80
N GLU A 207 16.07 15.05 4.54
CA GLU A 207 16.25 15.05 5.99
C GLU A 207 14.96 15.32 6.78
N MET A 208 13.99 16.02 6.19
CA MET A 208 12.73 16.35 6.86
C MET A 208 11.94 15.09 7.22
N ASN A 209 11.40 15.07 8.43
CA ASN A 209 10.45 14.03 8.84
C ASN A 209 9.03 14.31 8.30
N THR A 210 8.13 13.34 8.48
CA THR A 210 6.75 13.42 7.98
C THR A 210 5.97 14.61 8.52
N GLU A 211 6.13 14.95 9.80
CA GLU A 211 5.44 16.09 10.42
C GLU A 211 5.96 17.42 9.87
N GLU A 212 7.27 17.53 9.68
CA GLU A 212 7.92 18.71 9.10
C GLU A 212 7.49 18.93 7.64
N LEU A 213 7.42 17.86 6.84
CA LEU A 213 6.93 17.92 5.46
C LEU A 213 5.46 18.37 5.42
N ALA A 214 4.60 17.77 6.25
CA ALA A 214 3.18 18.13 6.30
C ALA A 214 2.94 19.58 6.80
N ALA A 215 3.82 20.10 7.67
CA ALA A 215 3.72 21.47 8.17
C ALA A 215 4.20 22.54 7.17
N THR A 216 4.78 22.14 6.03
CA THR A 216 5.33 23.09 5.06
C THR A 216 4.24 23.63 4.13
N GLU A 217 3.99 24.94 4.18
CA GLU A 217 2.95 25.60 3.38
C GLU A 217 3.11 25.34 1.88
N GLY A 218 2.04 24.86 1.24
CA GLY A 218 2.03 24.53 -0.19
C GLY A 218 2.78 23.24 -0.57
N MET A 219 3.36 22.52 0.40
CA MET A 219 4.05 21.23 0.20
C MET A 219 3.38 20.08 0.96
N GLY A 220 2.20 20.28 1.55
CA GLY A 220 1.41 19.18 2.07
C GLY A 220 1.19 18.15 0.97
N THR A 221 1.56 16.89 1.18
CA THR A 221 1.35 15.82 0.19
C THR A 221 -0.14 15.67 -0.12
N PRO A 222 -0.56 15.15 -1.28
CA PRO A 222 -1.98 14.99 -1.61
C PRO A 222 -2.80 14.28 -0.52
N GLY A 223 -2.22 13.23 0.10
CA GLY A 223 -2.77 12.55 1.28
C GLY A 223 -2.92 13.42 2.55
N MET A 224 -2.54 14.70 2.50
CA MET A 224 -2.63 15.71 3.55
C MET A 224 -3.35 16.99 3.11
N MET A 225 -3.66 17.18 1.81
CA MET A 225 -4.19 18.44 1.27
C MET A 225 -5.67 18.69 1.60
N GLY A 226 -6.43 17.66 1.97
CA GLY A 226 -7.86 17.76 2.30
C GLY A 226 -8.19 18.27 3.72
N MET A 227 -7.18 18.64 4.51
CA MET A 227 -7.24 18.95 5.96
C MET A 227 -7.83 20.32 6.34
N GLY A 228 -8.41 21.08 5.40
CA GLY A 228 -9.24 22.26 5.69
C GLY A 228 -8.48 23.55 6.05
N GLU A 229 -9.07 24.68 5.64
CA GLU A 229 -8.47 26.03 5.55
C GLU A 229 -8.71 26.90 6.81
N SER A 230 -9.26 26.35 7.90
CA SER A 230 -9.63 27.12 9.09
C SER A 230 -8.85 26.65 10.32
N ALA A 231 -7.79 27.38 10.67
CA ALA A 231 -6.96 27.14 11.86
C ALA A 231 -6.52 25.67 12.01
N VAL A 232 -5.58 25.25 11.17
CA VAL A 232 -4.72 24.05 11.27
C VAL A 232 -5.23 23.02 12.29
N PRO A 233 -6.08 22.04 11.91
CA PRO A 233 -6.02 20.77 12.59
C PRO A 233 -4.58 20.30 12.40
N SER A 234 -3.84 20.19 13.49
CA SER A 234 -2.53 19.52 13.47
C SER A 234 -2.71 18.17 12.80
N LEU A 235 -1.64 17.61 12.23
CA LEU A 235 -1.60 16.20 11.83
C LEU A 235 -2.23 15.27 12.87
N THR A 236 -2.20 15.65 14.15
CA THR A 236 -2.80 14.92 15.28
C THR A 236 -4.33 14.95 15.35
N ASP A 237 -5.00 15.94 14.75
CA ASP A 237 -6.44 16.20 14.92
C ASP A 237 -7.28 15.67 13.74
N SER A 238 -6.65 15.06 12.74
CA SER A 238 -7.31 14.50 11.56
C SER A 238 -7.66 13.03 11.67
N VAL A 239 -8.48 12.51 10.75
CA VAL A 239 -8.74 11.06 10.63
C VAL A 239 -7.44 10.33 10.36
N LEU A 240 -6.60 10.85 9.44
CA LEU A 240 -5.26 10.31 9.22
C LEU A 240 -4.41 10.34 10.49
N GLY A 241 -4.43 11.45 11.25
CA GLY A 241 -3.70 11.60 12.49
C GLY A 241 -3.99 10.56 13.55
N SER A 242 -5.28 10.27 13.69
CA SER A 242 -5.85 9.36 14.67
C SER A 242 -5.92 7.92 14.18
N ALA A 243 -5.62 7.66 12.91
CA ALA A 243 -5.60 6.31 12.35
C ALA A 243 -4.51 5.44 13.01
N PRO A 244 -4.70 4.11 13.08
CA PRO A 244 -3.69 3.17 13.54
C PRO A 244 -2.35 3.38 12.82
N ARG A 245 -1.24 3.16 13.54
CA ARG A 245 0.11 3.46 13.07
C ARG A 245 0.40 2.88 11.68
N ILE A 246 0.13 1.60 11.47
CA ILE A 246 0.35 0.95 10.16
C ILE A 246 -0.45 1.60 9.03
N VAL A 247 -1.68 2.06 9.28
CA VAL A 247 -2.53 2.69 8.26
C VAL A 247 -1.93 4.03 7.83
N ARG A 248 -1.43 4.80 8.80
CA ARG A 248 -0.71 6.05 8.51
C ARG A 248 0.55 5.81 7.69
N ASP A 249 1.36 4.83 8.11
CA ASP A 249 2.61 4.50 7.45
C ASP A 249 2.35 4.01 6.00
N LEU A 250 1.35 3.14 5.79
CA LEU A 250 0.93 2.65 4.47
C LEU A 250 0.44 3.77 3.54
N LEU A 251 -0.37 4.70 4.05
CA LEU A 251 -0.91 5.80 3.24
C LEU A 251 0.13 6.87 2.89
N LEU A 252 1.11 7.11 3.78
CA LEU A 252 2.11 8.16 3.57
C LEU A 252 3.36 7.67 2.85
N PHE A 253 3.65 6.37 2.92
CA PHE A 253 4.84 5.79 2.33
C PHE A 253 5.00 6.10 0.83
N PRO A 254 3.97 5.92 -0.02
CA PRO A 254 4.12 6.19 -1.45
C PRO A 254 4.55 7.61 -1.77
N TYR A 255 4.05 8.58 -1.00
CA TYR A 255 4.39 9.99 -1.21
C TYR A 255 5.77 10.34 -0.64
N ILE A 256 6.05 9.94 0.59
CA ILE A 256 7.23 10.41 1.32
C ILE A 256 8.48 9.60 0.94
N GLU A 257 8.43 8.28 1.10
CA GLU A 257 9.58 7.44 0.74
C GLU A 257 9.72 7.30 -0.77
N GLY A 258 8.60 7.33 -1.50
CA GLY A 258 8.61 7.45 -2.96
C GLY A 258 9.32 8.71 -3.45
N MET A 259 8.97 9.89 -2.91
CA MET A 259 9.66 11.14 -3.24
C MET A 259 11.16 11.03 -2.98
N ARG A 260 11.55 10.49 -1.82
CA ARG A 260 12.97 10.32 -1.46
C ARG A 260 13.68 9.34 -2.39
N PHE A 261 13.02 8.26 -2.81
CA PHE A 261 13.51 7.34 -3.81
C PHE A 261 13.74 8.05 -5.14
N VAL A 262 12.77 8.80 -5.65
CA VAL A 262 12.88 9.54 -6.93
C VAL A 262 13.95 10.62 -6.87
N LEU A 263 14.05 11.39 -5.78
CA LEU A 263 15.11 12.38 -5.60
C LEU A 263 16.51 11.74 -5.66
N ARG A 264 16.68 10.57 -5.03
CA ARG A 264 17.94 9.81 -5.08
C ARG A 264 18.19 9.19 -6.46
N ALA A 265 17.15 8.70 -7.13
CA ALA A 265 17.24 8.18 -8.49
C ALA A 265 17.65 9.27 -9.49
N ARG A 266 17.15 10.49 -9.31
CA ARG A 266 17.42 11.66 -10.14
C ARG A 266 18.74 12.36 -9.81
N ALA A 267 19.34 12.09 -8.65
CA ALA A 267 20.56 12.73 -8.18
C ALA A 267 21.73 12.55 -9.17
N ASN A 268 22.20 13.65 -9.76
CA ASN A 268 23.24 13.68 -10.80
C ASN A 268 22.91 12.87 -12.08
N ARG A 269 21.64 12.55 -12.30
CA ARG A 269 21.10 11.85 -13.49
C ARG A 269 20.08 12.72 -14.21
N ASN A 270 19.53 12.29 -15.35
CA ASN A 270 18.47 13.01 -16.05
C ASN A 270 17.09 12.40 -15.74
N TRP A 271 16.02 13.11 -16.12
CA TRP A 271 14.66 12.59 -15.98
C TRP A 271 14.42 11.32 -16.81
N SER A 272 15.07 11.18 -17.96
CA SER A 272 15.06 9.95 -18.76
C SER A 272 15.61 8.72 -18.03
N ASP A 273 16.49 8.93 -17.05
CA ASP A 273 17.01 7.83 -16.21
C ASP A 273 15.97 7.40 -15.17
N VAL A 274 15.07 8.30 -14.74
CA VAL A 274 13.90 7.97 -13.91
C VAL A 274 12.83 7.31 -14.76
N ASP A 275 12.61 7.77 -16.00
CA ASP A 275 11.66 7.14 -16.93
C ASP A 275 12.03 5.67 -17.20
N ALA A 276 13.33 5.36 -17.28
CA ALA A 276 13.81 3.99 -17.43
C ALA A 276 13.47 3.08 -16.22
N ILE A 277 13.28 3.65 -15.02
CA ILE A 277 12.89 2.90 -13.83
C ILE A 277 11.46 2.37 -13.96
N TYR A 278 10.56 3.04 -14.70
CA TYR A 278 9.21 2.51 -14.92
C TYR A 278 9.21 1.17 -15.66
N ALA A 279 10.19 0.93 -16.53
CA ALA A 279 10.36 -0.34 -17.24
C ALA A 279 10.93 -1.47 -16.35
N ASP A 280 11.62 -1.11 -15.26
CA ASP A 280 12.21 -2.03 -14.28
C ASP A 280 11.82 -1.56 -12.87
N ALA A 281 10.52 -1.44 -12.63
CA ALA A 281 9.98 -0.78 -11.45
C ALA A 281 10.31 -1.57 -10.16
N PRO A 282 10.54 -0.87 -9.02
CA PRO A 282 10.81 -1.52 -7.74
C PRO A 282 9.73 -2.54 -7.38
N VAL A 283 10.16 -3.68 -6.86
CA VAL A 283 9.32 -4.85 -6.58
C VAL A 283 9.09 -5.10 -5.09
N SER A 284 9.74 -4.33 -4.22
CA SER A 284 9.57 -4.41 -2.77
C SER A 284 9.75 -3.06 -2.08
N THR A 285 9.11 -2.86 -0.93
CA THR A 285 9.29 -1.64 -0.13
C THR A 285 10.73 -1.46 0.34
N THR A 286 11.50 -2.54 0.51
CA THR A 286 12.95 -2.50 0.78
C THR A 286 13.72 -1.73 -0.29
N GLN A 287 13.37 -1.89 -1.58
CA GLN A 287 14.05 -1.18 -2.67
C GLN A 287 13.75 0.32 -2.66
N ILE A 288 12.58 0.73 -2.13
CA ILE A 288 12.21 2.14 -1.95
C ILE A 288 12.90 2.73 -0.72
N LEU A 289 12.90 1.99 0.40
CA LEU A 289 13.53 2.39 1.66
C LEU A 289 15.06 2.48 1.54
N HIS A 290 15.66 1.57 0.76
CA HIS A 290 17.10 1.43 0.53
C HIS A 290 17.41 1.47 -0.97
N PRO A 291 17.39 2.64 -1.62
CA PRO A 291 17.54 2.76 -3.07
C PRO A 291 18.85 2.17 -3.63
N GLU A 292 19.91 2.09 -2.82
CA GLU A 292 21.14 1.41 -3.18
C GLU A 292 20.95 -0.09 -3.48
N ARG A 293 19.99 -0.76 -2.82
CA ARG A 293 19.66 -2.16 -3.09
C ARG A 293 18.96 -2.30 -4.44
N TYR A 294 18.06 -1.38 -4.78
CA TYR A 294 17.46 -1.29 -6.12
C TYR A 294 18.54 -1.14 -7.20
N PHE A 295 19.45 -0.16 -7.05
CA PHE A 295 20.52 0.06 -8.03
C PHE A 295 21.58 -1.04 -8.07
N ALA A 296 21.69 -1.86 -7.02
CA ALA A 296 22.52 -3.06 -7.01
C ALA A 296 21.84 -4.26 -7.70
N GLY A 297 20.57 -4.16 -8.08
CA GLY A 297 19.77 -5.27 -8.62
C GLY A 297 19.41 -6.32 -7.56
N GLU A 298 19.36 -5.93 -6.28
CA GLU A 298 18.95 -6.85 -5.22
C GLU A 298 17.44 -7.05 -5.25
N LEU A 299 17.03 -8.30 -5.39
CA LEU A 299 15.63 -8.71 -5.40
C LEU A 299 15.24 -9.44 -4.11
N PRO A 300 13.95 -9.38 -3.72
CA PRO A 300 13.45 -10.17 -2.60
C PRO A 300 13.48 -11.66 -2.91
N ILE A 301 13.23 -12.46 -1.88
CA ILE A 301 13.02 -13.90 -1.93
C ILE A 301 11.52 -14.12 -1.90
N ASP A 302 11.01 -14.86 -2.87
CA ASP A 302 9.64 -15.32 -2.87
C ASP A 302 9.51 -16.52 -1.94
N VAL A 303 8.72 -16.36 -0.88
CA VAL A 303 8.51 -17.36 0.18
C VAL A 303 7.18 -18.07 -0.08
N GLN A 304 7.24 -19.38 -0.27
CA GLN A 304 6.09 -20.21 -0.63
C GLN A 304 5.98 -21.36 0.37
N PHE A 305 4.79 -21.58 0.92
CA PHE A 305 4.48 -22.72 1.81
C PHE A 305 2.98 -22.98 1.83
N ASP A 306 2.58 -24.16 2.34
CA ASP A 306 1.17 -24.53 2.54
C ASP A 306 0.95 -25.09 3.95
N ALA A 307 -0.09 -24.59 4.63
CA ALA A 307 -0.56 -25.06 5.92
C ALA A 307 -2.06 -25.46 5.91
N ALA A 308 -2.76 -25.34 4.78
CA ALA A 308 -4.22 -25.45 4.70
C ALA A 308 -4.71 -26.84 5.13
N GLU A 309 -4.14 -27.90 4.57
CA GLU A 309 -4.54 -29.29 4.89
C GLU A 309 -4.31 -29.60 6.38
N ALA A 310 -3.24 -29.06 6.97
CA ALA A 310 -2.87 -29.29 8.35
C ALA A 310 -3.76 -28.54 9.36
N LEU A 311 -4.33 -27.40 8.96
CA LEU A 311 -5.21 -26.60 9.82
C LEU A 311 -6.63 -27.18 9.91
N GLY A 312 -7.07 -27.98 8.92
CA GLY A 312 -8.26 -28.84 9.01
C GLY A 312 -9.55 -28.14 9.47
N GLY A 313 -10.42 -27.75 8.53
CA GLY A 313 -11.66 -27.02 8.84
C GLY A 313 -11.47 -25.52 9.02
N TYR A 314 -10.28 -25.01 8.67
CA TYR A 314 -10.05 -23.60 8.43
C TYR A 314 -9.87 -23.38 6.92
N GLU A 315 -10.59 -22.41 6.37
CA GLU A 315 -10.51 -22.00 4.97
C GLU A 315 -9.54 -20.82 4.83
N PRO A 316 -8.73 -20.76 3.75
CA PRO A 316 -7.86 -19.62 3.50
C PRO A 316 -8.70 -18.36 3.24
N ILE A 317 -8.34 -17.26 3.88
CA ILE A 317 -9.02 -15.97 3.74
C ILE A 317 -8.07 -14.83 3.39
N PHE A 318 -6.79 -14.96 3.68
CA PHE A 318 -5.81 -13.89 3.50
C PHE A 318 -4.50 -14.47 3.02
N ASP A 319 -3.85 -13.76 2.11
CA ASP A 319 -2.58 -14.12 1.51
C ASP A 319 -1.88 -12.84 1.06
N SER A 320 -0.75 -12.50 1.69
CA SER A 320 -0.01 -11.31 1.32
C SER A 320 1.48 -11.41 1.68
N VAL A 321 2.27 -10.57 1.03
CA VAL A 321 3.65 -10.25 1.43
C VAL A 321 3.60 -8.91 2.15
N LEU A 322 4.07 -8.89 3.40
CA LEU A 322 4.08 -7.65 4.17
C LEU A 322 5.19 -6.72 3.68
N GLY A 323 6.38 -7.25 3.42
CA GLY A 323 7.55 -6.43 3.13
C GLY A 323 8.14 -5.76 4.36
N GLU A 324 9.31 -5.16 4.18
CA GLU A 324 10.04 -4.48 5.25
C GLU A 324 9.22 -3.36 5.90
N LEU A 325 8.51 -2.55 5.10
CA LEU A 325 7.72 -1.45 5.63
C LEU A 325 6.60 -1.93 6.55
N GLN A 326 5.79 -2.90 6.12
CA GLN A 326 4.63 -3.32 6.91
C GLN A 326 5.06 -4.11 8.13
N ILE A 327 6.14 -4.92 8.05
CA ILE A 327 6.72 -5.55 9.22
C ILE A 327 7.18 -4.50 10.24
N ARG A 328 7.93 -3.49 9.80
CA ARG A 328 8.36 -2.39 10.67
C ARG A 328 7.16 -1.67 11.31
N SER A 329 6.11 -1.42 10.55
CA SER A 329 4.92 -0.70 11.00
C SER A 329 4.04 -1.54 11.94
N TRP A 330 3.98 -2.85 11.72
CA TRP A 330 3.32 -3.81 12.60
C TRP A 330 4.04 -3.87 13.96
N LEU A 331 5.37 -3.96 13.97
CA LEU A 331 6.17 -3.88 15.19
C LEU A 331 5.97 -2.53 15.90
N ALA A 332 6.00 -1.42 15.14
CA ALA A 332 5.80 -0.07 15.68
C ALA A 332 4.43 0.10 16.35
N THR A 333 3.39 -0.51 15.79
CA THR A 333 2.04 -0.50 16.39
C THR A 333 2.05 -1.08 17.81
N HIS A 334 2.92 -2.04 18.09
CA HIS A 334 3.04 -2.66 19.40
C HIS A 334 3.97 -1.89 20.34
N THR A 335 5.07 -1.33 19.85
CA THR A 335 5.95 -0.45 20.67
C THR A 335 5.23 0.81 21.14
N ASP A 336 4.25 1.30 20.37
CA ASP A 336 3.39 2.42 20.77
C ASP A 336 2.46 2.06 21.95
N ARG A 337 2.20 0.77 22.18
CA ARG A 337 1.26 0.26 23.21
C ARG A 337 1.94 -0.41 24.40
N TYR A 338 3.09 -1.02 24.20
CA TYR A 338 3.77 -1.86 25.19
C TYR A 338 5.24 -1.48 25.34
N GLU A 339 5.73 -1.54 26.57
CA GLU A 339 7.15 -1.36 26.87
C GLU A 339 7.94 -2.66 26.69
N GLY A 340 9.25 -2.55 26.44
CA GLY A 340 10.16 -3.70 26.40
C GLY A 340 10.20 -4.48 25.08
N ILE A 341 9.46 -4.02 24.06
CA ILE A 341 9.58 -4.53 22.70
C ILE A 341 10.85 -3.90 22.05
N PRO A 342 11.68 -4.71 21.36
CA PRO A 342 12.82 -4.21 20.57
C PRO A 342 12.45 -3.13 19.55
N ASP A 343 13.45 -2.35 19.11
CA ASP A 343 13.23 -1.27 18.14
C ASP A 343 12.67 -1.83 16.81
N PRO A 344 11.59 -1.25 16.26
CA PRO A 344 10.98 -1.73 15.01
C PRO A 344 11.90 -1.61 13.79
N GLY A 345 12.75 -0.58 13.74
CA GLY A 345 13.66 -0.34 12.64
C GLY A 345 14.78 -1.37 12.61
N GLU A 346 15.39 -1.64 13.77
CA GLU A 346 16.39 -2.71 13.92
C GLU A 346 15.77 -4.08 13.64
N SER A 347 14.61 -4.38 14.24
CA SER A 347 13.97 -5.70 14.13
C SER A 347 13.35 -6.01 12.76
N ALA A 348 13.16 -5.00 11.91
CA ALA A 348 12.72 -5.15 10.52
C ALA A 348 13.86 -5.01 9.51
N ALA A 349 15.06 -4.60 9.95
CA ALA A 349 16.21 -4.44 9.08
C ALA A 349 16.63 -5.78 8.48
N GLY A 350 17.08 -5.73 7.22
CA GLY A 350 17.60 -6.92 6.52
C GLY A 350 16.53 -7.94 6.13
N TRP A 351 15.25 -7.57 6.17
CA TRP A 351 14.18 -8.35 5.54
C TRP A 351 14.57 -8.73 4.10
N ARG A 352 14.37 -10.01 3.75
CA ARG A 352 14.62 -10.54 2.40
C ARG A 352 13.40 -11.07 1.70
N GLY A 353 12.32 -11.38 2.42
CA GLY A 353 11.12 -11.99 1.86
C GLY A 353 10.23 -12.51 2.97
N ASP A 354 8.92 -12.48 2.78
CA ASP A 354 7.98 -13.10 3.71
C ASP A 354 6.69 -13.51 3.01
N ARG A 355 5.87 -14.28 3.71
CA ARG A 355 4.48 -14.50 3.33
C ARG A 355 3.63 -14.73 4.57
N LEU A 356 2.50 -14.03 4.62
CA LEU A 356 1.50 -14.09 5.68
C LEU A 356 0.23 -14.72 5.11
N LEU A 357 -0.14 -15.87 5.66
CA LEU A 357 -1.38 -16.57 5.34
C LEU A 357 -2.34 -16.49 6.52
N GLY A 358 -3.61 -16.23 6.21
CA GLY A 358 -4.71 -16.20 7.18
C GLY A 358 -5.75 -17.26 6.85
N TYR A 359 -6.19 -17.98 7.87
CA TYR A 359 -7.20 -19.02 7.75
C TYR A 359 -8.32 -18.83 8.76
N ARG A 360 -9.56 -19.15 8.40
CA ARG A 360 -10.73 -18.96 9.27
C ARG A 360 -11.59 -20.21 9.33
N ASN A 361 -12.02 -20.60 10.53
CA ASN A 361 -12.97 -21.69 10.72
C ASN A 361 -14.44 -21.23 10.69
N ASP A 362 -15.37 -22.19 10.72
CA ASP A 362 -16.82 -21.93 10.72
C ASP A 362 -17.32 -21.10 11.92
N SER A 363 -16.54 -21.05 13.01
CA SER A 363 -16.87 -20.24 14.20
C SER A 363 -16.37 -18.79 14.08
N GLY A 364 -15.61 -18.47 13.04
CA GLY A 364 -15.01 -17.15 12.81
C GLY A 364 -13.65 -16.95 13.49
N GLU A 365 -13.06 -17.98 14.08
CA GLU A 365 -11.72 -17.91 14.67
C GLU A 365 -10.66 -17.95 13.55
N VAL A 366 -9.63 -17.13 13.69
CA VAL A 366 -8.60 -16.92 12.66
C VAL A 366 -7.27 -17.50 13.10
N VAL A 367 -6.54 -18.18 12.23
CA VAL A 367 -5.14 -18.55 12.44
C VAL A 367 -4.27 -17.79 11.45
N ALA A 368 -3.25 -17.10 11.95
CA ALA A 368 -2.23 -16.47 11.12
C ALA A 368 -0.98 -17.37 11.08
N VAL A 369 -0.46 -17.62 9.89
CA VAL A 369 0.80 -18.34 9.65
C VAL A 369 1.71 -17.42 8.84
N HIS A 370 2.83 -17.02 9.43
CA HIS A 370 3.81 -16.13 8.81
C HIS A 370 5.16 -16.82 8.73
N VAL A 371 5.78 -16.80 7.55
CA VAL A 371 7.18 -17.19 7.38
C VAL A 371 7.94 -16.01 6.79
N SER A 372 9.05 -15.64 7.43
CA SER A 372 9.93 -14.55 6.98
C SER A 372 11.38 -15.01 6.86
N SER A 373 12.08 -14.48 5.87
CA SER A 373 13.50 -14.71 5.57
C SER A 373 14.28 -13.42 5.76
N TRP A 374 15.45 -13.54 6.38
CA TRP A 374 16.31 -12.42 6.78
C TRP A 374 17.69 -12.52 6.12
N GLU A 375 18.48 -11.46 6.13
CA GLU A 375 19.81 -11.44 5.50
C GLU A 375 20.77 -12.38 6.22
N ASN A 376 20.60 -12.53 7.54
CA ASN A 376 21.41 -13.38 8.38
C ASN A 376 20.66 -13.86 9.65
N GLU A 377 21.29 -14.76 10.40
CA GLU A 377 20.71 -15.33 11.63
C GLU A 377 20.55 -14.32 12.78
N ASP A 378 21.31 -13.22 12.78
CA ASP A 378 21.23 -12.22 13.83
C ASP A 378 19.97 -11.35 13.66
N GLU A 379 19.67 -10.91 12.44
CA GLU A 379 18.42 -10.20 12.11
C GLU A 379 17.18 -11.10 12.33
N ALA A 380 17.25 -12.37 11.91
CA ALA A 380 16.18 -13.33 12.21
C ALA A 380 15.95 -13.47 13.73
N ARG A 381 17.02 -13.37 14.54
CA ARG A 381 16.91 -13.41 16.00
C ARG A 381 16.30 -12.14 16.56
N GLU A 382 16.63 -10.97 16.01
CA GLU A 382 16.05 -9.68 16.40
C GLU A 382 14.54 -9.68 16.15
N PHE A 383 14.10 -10.07 14.95
CA PHE A 383 12.68 -10.19 14.63
C PHE A 383 11.96 -11.22 15.52
N ALA A 384 12.52 -12.43 15.68
CA ALA A 384 11.92 -13.45 16.55
C ALA A 384 11.79 -12.96 18.00
N SER A 385 12.79 -12.23 18.51
CA SER A 385 12.76 -11.66 19.86
C SER A 385 11.66 -10.60 19.98
N ALA A 386 11.46 -9.77 18.95
CA ALA A 386 10.38 -8.79 18.92
C ALA A 386 9.00 -9.47 18.91
N GLN A 387 8.81 -10.52 18.11
CA GLN A 387 7.56 -11.29 18.08
C GLN A 387 7.27 -11.97 19.42
N VAL A 388 8.29 -12.52 20.10
CA VAL A 388 8.14 -13.09 21.43
C VAL A 388 7.72 -12.00 22.43
N ALA A 389 8.40 -10.86 22.46
CA ALA A 389 8.06 -9.75 23.36
C ALA A 389 6.63 -9.22 23.12
N ILE A 390 6.23 -9.11 21.85
CA ILE A 390 4.86 -8.75 21.46
C ILE A 390 3.86 -9.78 21.99
N ALA A 391 4.10 -11.07 21.78
CA ALA A 391 3.20 -12.11 22.24
C ALA A 391 3.11 -12.15 23.77
N GLU A 392 4.21 -11.99 24.49
CA GLU A 392 4.22 -11.93 25.96
C GLU A 392 3.42 -10.73 26.49
N ALA A 393 3.56 -9.57 25.85
CA ALA A 393 2.84 -8.35 26.22
C ALA A 393 1.35 -8.42 25.90
N ARG A 394 0.99 -8.88 24.69
CA ARG A 394 -0.42 -8.98 24.24
C ARG A 394 -1.22 -9.97 25.05
N TYR A 395 -0.63 -11.11 25.40
CA TYR A 395 -1.33 -12.21 26.06
C TYR A 395 -1.08 -12.31 27.56
N GLU A 396 -0.32 -11.37 28.12
CA GLU A 396 0.09 -11.34 29.54
C GLU A 396 0.60 -12.70 30.03
N ALA A 397 1.37 -13.39 29.18
CA ALA A 397 1.81 -14.76 29.36
C ALA A 397 3.31 -14.89 29.10
N GLY A 398 3.98 -15.75 29.86
CA GLY A 398 5.40 -16.03 29.64
C GLY A 398 5.59 -17.11 28.57
N ALA A 399 6.62 -16.96 27.74
CA ALA A 399 6.97 -17.95 26.74
C ALA A 399 7.70 -19.16 27.34
N THR A 400 7.29 -20.35 26.92
CA THR A 400 8.10 -21.55 27.11
C THR A 400 9.13 -21.63 25.98
N HIS A 401 10.39 -21.46 26.32
CA HIS A 401 11.51 -21.54 25.38
C HIS A 401 12.09 -22.95 25.31
N GLN A 402 12.32 -23.45 24.10
CA GLN A 402 13.05 -24.68 23.83
C GLN A 402 14.14 -24.42 22.80
N SER A 403 15.34 -24.98 23.04
CA SER A 403 16.45 -24.94 22.09
C SER A 403 16.81 -26.37 21.69
N GLY A 404 17.03 -26.59 20.39
CA GLY A 404 17.39 -27.88 19.81
C GLY A 404 18.52 -27.75 18.80
N GLU A 405 18.86 -28.88 18.16
CA GLU A 405 19.90 -28.93 17.11
C GLU A 405 19.57 -28.07 15.89
N HIS A 406 18.28 -27.78 15.66
CA HIS A 406 17.78 -27.10 14.47
C HIS A 406 17.27 -25.67 14.72
N GLY A 407 17.40 -25.14 15.93
CA GLY A 407 16.97 -23.77 16.24
C GLY A 407 16.35 -23.60 17.62
N GLU A 408 15.62 -22.50 17.76
CA GLU A 408 14.95 -22.07 18.99
C GLU A 408 13.45 -21.92 18.72
N SER A 409 12.63 -22.31 19.70
CA SER A 409 11.18 -22.14 19.63
C SER A 409 10.60 -21.62 20.93
N TRP A 410 9.55 -20.83 20.79
CA TRP A 410 8.80 -20.21 21.87
C TRP A 410 7.33 -20.57 21.69
N CYS A 411 6.72 -21.01 22.78
CA CYS A 411 5.28 -21.26 22.82
C CYS A 411 4.65 -20.46 23.96
N LEU A 412 3.61 -19.72 23.62
CA LEU A 412 2.80 -18.92 24.54
C LEU A 412 1.35 -19.37 24.41
N ARG A 413 0.60 -19.33 25.51
CA ARG A 413 -0.86 -19.56 25.50
C ARG A 413 -1.56 -18.26 25.84
N HIS A 414 -2.75 -18.07 25.31
CA HIS A 414 -3.59 -16.92 25.66
C HIS A 414 -4.01 -17.07 27.12
N GLY A 415 -3.37 -16.33 28.03
CA GLY A 415 -3.59 -16.39 29.47
C GLY A 415 -2.90 -17.57 30.19
N PRO A 416 -2.71 -17.47 31.53
CA PRO A 416 -1.85 -18.39 32.28
C PRO A 416 -2.38 -19.83 32.44
N ASN A 417 -3.67 -20.11 32.20
CA ASN A 417 -4.30 -21.42 32.52
C ASN A 417 -5.53 -21.81 31.65
N THR A 418 -5.63 -21.35 30.41
CA THR A 418 -6.82 -21.58 29.57
C THR A 418 -6.55 -22.52 28.39
N ASP A 419 -7.43 -23.51 28.22
CA ASP A 419 -7.67 -24.12 26.91
C ASP A 419 -8.25 -23.02 26.00
N GLY A 420 -7.81 -22.92 24.77
CA GLY A 420 -8.12 -21.80 23.90
C GLY A 420 -7.19 -21.76 22.71
N GLU A 421 -6.32 -20.76 22.67
CA GLU A 421 -5.39 -20.53 21.56
C GLU A 421 -3.95 -20.38 22.05
N ARG A 422 -3.01 -20.59 21.14
CA ARG A 422 -1.58 -20.43 21.40
C ARG A 422 -0.86 -19.71 20.27
N VAL A 423 0.24 -19.09 20.64
CA VAL A 423 1.25 -18.54 19.73
C VAL A 423 2.46 -19.46 19.73
N TYR A 424 2.96 -19.74 18.53
CA TYR A 424 4.17 -20.52 18.33
C TYR A 424 5.12 -19.75 17.42
N ILE A 425 6.34 -19.54 17.90
CA ILE A 425 7.40 -18.87 17.16
C ILE A 425 8.57 -19.85 17.09
N GLU A 426 9.13 -20.06 15.91
CA GLU A 426 10.29 -20.92 15.71
C GLU A 426 11.27 -20.28 14.73
N ARG A 427 12.55 -20.31 15.06
CA ARG A 427 13.62 -19.80 14.21
C ARG A 427 14.38 -20.96 13.57
N TRP A 428 14.53 -20.92 12.25
CA TRP A 428 15.28 -21.88 11.45
C TRP A 428 16.45 -21.19 10.75
N GLY A 429 17.55 -20.96 11.47
CA GLY A 429 18.67 -20.18 10.95
C GLY A 429 18.25 -18.73 10.68
N ASP A 430 18.18 -18.36 9.40
CA ASP A 430 17.79 -17.05 8.86
C ASP A 430 16.28 -16.91 8.61
N LEU A 431 15.48 -17.93 8.98
CA LEU A 431 14.02 -17.93 8.84
C LEU A 431 13.31 -17.83 10.20
N VAL A 432 12.15 -17.19 10.21
CA VAL A 432 11.24 -17.17 11.37
C VAL A 432 9.86 -17.61 10.94
N LEU A 433 9.33 -18.63 11.62
CA LEU A 433 7.94 -19.06 11.57
C LEU A 433 7.20 -18.45 12.76
N LEU A 434 6.04 -17.85 12.50
CA LEU A 434 5.05 -17.47 13.50
C LEU A 434 3.71 -18.13 13.16
N ILE A 435 3.08 -18.76 14.15
CA ILE A 435 1.70 -19.24 14.11
C ILE A 435 0.96 -18.59 15.28
N ASP A 436 0.01 -17.69 15.01
CA ASP A 436 -0.81 -17.00 16.01
C ASP A 436 -2.27 -17.44 15.90
N GLY A 437 -2.90 -17.75 17.04
CA GLY A 437 -4.30 -18.14 17.13
C GLY A 437 -4.60 -19.61 16.93
N ALA A 438 -3.59 -20.48 16.88
CA ALA A 438 -3.83 -21.92 16.72
C ALA A 438 -4.52 -22.51 17.97
N PRO A 439 -5.49 -23.44 17.81
CA PRO A 439 -6.12 -24.12 18.93
C PRO A 439 -5.12 -24.77 19.89
N SER A 440 -5.44 -24.74 21.18
CA SER A 440 -4.65 -25.34 22.25
C SER A 440 -5.55 -26.02 23.28
N SER A 441 -5.15 -27.21 23.70
CA SER A 441 -5.81 -27.95 24.77
C SER A 441 -4.79 -28.72 25.61
N LEU A 442 -4.84 -28.53 26.93
CA LEU A 442 -3.90 -29.19 27.84
C LEU A 442 -4.45 -30.50 28.38
N GLY A 443 -3.55 -31.48 28.49
CA GLY A 443 -3.83 -32.69 29.23
C GLY A 443 -3.78 -32.51 30.75
N GLU A 444 -4.19 -33.56 31.47
CA GLU A 444 -4.14 -33.60 32.94
C GLU A 444 -2.73 -33.34 33.52
N THR A 445 -1.69 -33.57 32.73
CA THR A 445 -0.27 -33.34 33.07
C THR A 445 0.26 -31.99 32.61
N GLY A 446 -0.58 -31.11 32.05
CA GLY A 446 -0.18 -29.82 31.48
C GLY A 446 0.56 -29.90 30.13
N VAL A 447 0.55 -31.08 29.49
CA VAL A 447 1.15 -31.31 28.17
C VAL A 447 0.13 -30.98 27.09
N GLU A 448 0.55 -30.28 26.04
CA GLU A 448 -0.28 -29.99 24.87
C GLU A 448 -0.86 -31.29 24.27
N ARG A 449 -2.16 -31.27 23.99
CA ARG A 449 -2.87 -32.36 23.31
C ARG A 449 -3.39 -31.96 21.94
N ASP A 450 -3.55 -30.66 21.67
CA ASP A 450 -3.99 -30.21 20.36
C ASP A 450 -2.84 -30.35 19.33
N PRO A 451 -3.04 -31.11 18.24
CA PRO A 451 -1.98 -31.34 17.27
C PRO A 451 -1.85 -30.19 16.26
N THR A 452 -2.79 -29.24 16.21
CA THR A 452 -2.96 -28.30 15.09
C THR A 452 -1.69 -27.54 14.77
N THR A 453 -1.07 -26.90 15.76
CA THR A 453 0.18 -26.16 15.54
C THR A 453 1.34 -27.06 15.14
N TYR A 454 1.46 -28.27 15.70
CA TYR A 454 2.53 -29.20 15.31
C TYR A 454 2.37 -29.63 13.85
N LEU A 455 1.14 -29.97 13.44
CA LEU A 455 0.82 -30.33 12.08
C LEU A 455 1.06 -29.16 11.12
N ALA A 456 0.62 -27.95 11.48
CA ALA A 456 0.83 -26.75 10.67
C ALA A 456 2.32 -26.44 10.51
N ARG A 457 3.09 -26.47 11.61
CA ARG A 457 4.56 -26.29 11.59
C ARG A 457 5.25 -27.29 10.67
N ASP A 458 4.90 -28.57 10.77
CA ASP A 458 5.49 -29.62 9.92
C ASP A 458 5.06 -29.49 8.45
N ALA A 459 3.81 -29.09 8.19
CA ALA A 459 3.35 -28.82 6.83
C ALA A 459 4.13 -27.65 6.20
N VAL A 460 4.30 -26.55 6.93
CA VAL A 460 5.14 -25.42 6.52
C VAL A 460 6.57 -25.90 6.23
N TRP A 461 7.21 -26.59 7.17
CA TRP A 461 8.59 -27.05 6.98
C TRP A 461 8.77 -27.95 5.75
N ASN A 462 7.82 -28.84 5.49
CA ASN A 462 7.92 -29.80 4.38
C ASN A 462 7.56 -29.18 3.01
N THR A 463 6.85 -28.07 3.00
CA THR A 463 6.41 -27.38 1.76
C THR A 463 7.18 -26.09 1.49
N LEU A 464 7.94 -25.58 2.46
CA LEU A 464 8.67 -24.33 2.35
C LEU A 464 9.63 -24.33 1.16
N SER A 465 9.44 -23.36 0.30
CA SER A 465 10.32 -23.05 -0.83
C SER A 465 10.71 -21.58 -0.79
N ARG A 466 11.96 -21.32 -1.17
CA ARG A 466 12.54 -19.99 -1.33
C ARG A 466 12.96 -19.85 -2.79
N VAL A 467 12.24 -19.03 -3.53
CA VAL A 467 12.47 -18.83 -4.97
C VAL A 467 13.08 -17.44 -5.18
N HIS A 468 14.09 -17.35 -6.04
CA HIS A 468 14.60 -16.04 -6.46
C HIS A 468 13.51 -15.31 -7.26
N PHE A 469 13.26 -14.04 -6.94
CA PHE A 469 12.13 -13.29 -7.50
C PHE A 469 12.08 -13.27 -9.04
N GLU A 470 13.23 -13.23 -9.73
CA GLU A 470 13.26 -13.27 -11.22
C GLU A 470 12.54 -14.50 -11.79
N ALA A 471 12.71 -15.66 -11.16
CA ALA A 471 12.05 -16.88 -11.60
C ALA A 471 10.54 -16.83 -11.33
N ALA A 472 10.12 -16.17 -10.23
CA ALA A 472 8.72 -15.93 -9.94
C ALA A 472 8.09 -14.95 -10.95
N LEU A 473 8.81 -13.87 -11.30
CA LEU A 473 8.35 -12.86 -12.27
C LEU A 473 8.22 -13.46 -13.68
N ALA A 474 9.21 -14.25 -14.12
CA ALA A 474 9.14 -14.93 -15.41
C ALA A 474 7.99 -15.94 -15.47
N ALA A 475 7.69 -16.63 -14.36
CA ALA A 475 6.53 -17.52 -14.29
C ALA A 475 5.20 -16.74 -14.35
N ARG A 476 5.13 -15.55 -13.75
CA ARG A 476 3.98 -14.63 -13.85
C ARG A 476 3.76 -14.20 -15.30
N GLU A 477 4.80 -13.72 -15.99
CA GLU A 477 4.68 -13.27 -17.39
C GLU A 477 4.17 -14.40 -18.29
N ALA A 478 4.71 -15.61 -18.14
CA ALA A 478 4.26 -16.77 -18.89
C ALA A 478 2.80 -17.17 -18.60
N ASN A 479 2.31 -16.99 -17.36
CA ASN A 479 0.91 -17.26 -17.01
C ASN A 479 -0.04 -16.19 -17.54
N LYS A 480 0.38 -14.91 -17.56
CA LYS A 480 -0.40 -13.82 -18.13
C LYS A 480 -0.64 -14.04 -19.63
N ASP A 481 0.41 -14.43 -20.37
CA ASP A 481 0.29 -14.78 -21.79
C ASP A 481 -0.70 -15.94 -22.01
N ALA A 482 -0.72 -16.93 -21.12
CA ALA A 482 -1.62 -18.08 -21.21
C ALA A 482 -3.09 -17.74 -20.89
N GLU A 483 -3.34 -16.83 -19.94
CA GLU A 483 -4.68 -16.34 -19.61
C GLU A 483 -5.22 -15.41 -20.72
N GLU A 484 -4.38 -14.56 -21.31
CA GLU A 484 -4.74 -13.74 -22.47
C GLU A 484 -5.06 -14.62 -23.69
N GLU A 485 -4.26 -15.65 -23.99
CA GLU A 485 -4.54 -16.64 -25.04
C GLU A 485 -5.87 -17.39 -24.82
N GLN A 486 -6.20 -17.78 -23.58
CA GLN A 486 -7.49 -18.40 -23.26
C GLN A 486 -8.66 -17.43 -23.41
N SER A 487 -8.47 -16.16 -23.05
CA SER A 487 -9.50 -15.13 -23.18
C SER A 487 -9.79 -14.79 -24.66
N ASP A 488 -8.75 -14.82 -25.51
CA ASP A 488 -8.86 -14.64 -26.95
C ASP A 488 -9.47 -15.86 -27.65
N GLU A 489 -9.18 -17.09 -27.20
CA GLU A 489 -9.84 -18.31 -27.71
C GLU A 489 -11.34 -18.35 -27.37
N VAL A 490 -11.72 -17.96 -26.15
CA VAL A 490 -13.13 -17.86 -25.74
C VAL A 490 -13.85 -16.74 -26.51
N SER A 491 -13.15 -15.65 -26.83
CA SER A 491 -13.68 -14.55 -27.64
C SER A 491 -13.82 -14.93 -29.12
N ALA A 492 -12.94 -15.80 -29.63
CA ALA A 492 -12.98 -16.30 -31.01
C ALA A 492 -14.06 -17.39 -31.22
N GLU A 493 -14.37 -18.20 -30.20
CA GLU A 493 -15.46 -19.19 -30.27
C GLU A 493 -16.87 -18.56 -30.09
N GLY A 494 -16.96 -17.32 -29.59
CA GLY A 494 -18.21 -16.59 -29.34
C GLY A 494 -18.76 -15.78 -30.53
N ALA A 495 -18.04 -15.66 -31.65
CA ALA A 495 -18.53 -14.91 -32.81
C ALA A 495 -19.52 -15.77 -33.64
N PRO A 496 -20.80 -15.38 -33.77
CA PRO A 496 -21.71 -16.12 -34.65
C PRO A 496 -21.26 -15.94 -36.09
N ALA A 497 -20.93 -17.06 -36.74
CA ALA A 497 -20.72 -17.10 -38.18
C ALA A 497 -22.02 -16.70 -38.89
N ASP A 498 -22.05 -15.47 -39.39
CA ASP A 498 -23.11 -14.95 -40.25
C ASP A 498 -23.05 -15.72 -41.58
N ASN A 499 -23.86 -16.77 -41.69
CA ASN A 499 -23.98 -17.57 -42.90
C ASN A 499 -25.46 -17.69 -43.28
N ASP A 500 -25.84 -16.80 -44.19
CA ASP A 500 -26.64 -17.06 -45.38
C ASP A 500 -27.98 -17.77 -45.20
N LEU A 501 -29.07 -16.99 -45.13
CA LEU A 501 -30.37 -17.41 -45.68
C LEU A 501 -31.07 -16.24 -46.39
N ARG A 502 -30.71 -16.06 -47.65
CA ARG A 502 -31.68 -15.71 -48.69
C ARG A 502 -32.65 -16.88 -48.87
N GLU A 503 -33.95 -16.64 -48.74
CA GLU A 503 -35.02 -17.06 -49.68
C GLU A 503 -36.41 -17.04 -49.01
N THR A 504 -37.32 -16.27 -49.62
CA THR A 504 -38.78 -16.51 -49.80
C THR A 504 -39.58 -17.13 -48.63
N ARG A 505 -40.69 -16.55 -48.14
CA ARG A 505 -41.81 -15.91 -48.83
C ARG A 505 -42.77 -15.34 -47.79
#